data_AF-A0A652NUJ7-F1
#
_entry.id   AF-A0A652NUJ7-F1
#
_cell.length_a   1.000
_cell.length_b   1.000
_cell.length_c   1.000
_cell.angle_alpha   90.00
_cell.angle_beta   90.00
_cell.angle_gamma   90.00
#
_symmetry.space_group_name_H-M   'P 1'
#
loop_
_entity.id
_entity.type
_entity.pdbx_description
1 polymer ?
#
loop_
_entity_poly.entity_id
_entity_poly.type
_entity_poly.pdbx_seq_one_letter_code
_entity_poly.pdbx_strand_id
1 'polypeptide(L)'
;MSTAKTRTTLIPKLPVQVFPRPCEGVESFIARLAEANCLKPTVLRAYLCDPPGYRGTISWPRLIAATGRSLRALQDTLERTPPWSLTHPACEYCGRRPGKGKPSSSPPWWCSTRCRRRSDLLAAAPSSRDVLPNQREIVSCLGCGTQVIRLANSTRSTCSKRCLSLSTRFRDAELALYENPNALDPD
;
A
#
# COMPACT_ATOMS: atom_id res chain seq x y z
N MET A 1 -6.52 29.21 35.60
CA MET A 1 -7.34 28.41 34.67
C MET A 1 -7.07 28.92 33.26
N SER A 2 -6.10 28.33 32.56
CA SER A 2 -5.69 28.80 31.23
C SER A 2 -6.56 28.14 30.17
N THR A 3 -7.48 28.90 29.58
CA THR A 3 -8.29 28.48 28.43
C THR A 3 -7.39 28.45 27.20
N ALA A 4 -6.89 27.26 26.86
CA ALA A 4 -6.20 27.03 25.60
C ALA A 4 -7.18 27.30 24.46
N LYS A 5 -7.05 28.49 23.86
CA LYS A 5 -7.76 28.93 22.66
C LYS A 5 -7.36 27.99 21.52
N THR A 6 -8.13 26.92 21.32
CA THR A 6 -8.01 26.05 20.15
C THR A 6 -8.23 26.94 18.92
N ARG A 7 -7.13 27.39 18.30
CA ARG A 7 -7.19 28.03 16.98
C ARG A 7 -7.73 26.96 16.04
N THR A 8 -9.04 26.95 15.85
CA THR A 8 -9.72 26.25 14.75
C THR A 8 -9.10 26.79 13.47
N THR A 9 -8.03 26.13 13.04
CA THR A 9 -7.29 26.53 11.87
C THR A 9 -8.19 26.11 10.73
N LEU A 10 -8.84 27.07 10.08
CA LEU A 10 -9.67 26.82 8.92
C LEU A 10 -8.77 26.19 7.86
N ILE A 11 -9.00 24.92 7.57
CA ILE A 11 -8.23 24.18 6.56
C ILE A 11 -8.84 24.54 5.21
N PRO A 12 -8.11 25.26 4.33
CA PRO A 12 -8.63 25.61 3.03
C PRO A 12 -8.78 24.34 2.18
N LYS A 13 -9.84 24.33 1.37
CA LYS A 13 -10.03 23.32 0.34
C LYS A 13 -8.88 23.40 -0.67
N LEU A 14 -8.33 22.26 -1.07
CA LEU A 14 -7.29 22.19 -2.08
C LEU A 14 -7.84 22.61 -3.47
N PRO A 15 -7.05 23.31 -4.31
CA PRO A 15 -7.48 23.79 -5.62
C PRO A 15 -7.98 22.68 -6.55
N VAL A 16 -7.25 21.56 -6.62
CA VAL A 16 -7.59 20.42 -7.47
C VAL A 16 -8.15 19.30 -6.61
N GLN A 17 -9.32 18.78 -7.00
CA GLN A 17 -9.98 17.68 -6.32
C GLN A 17 -9.91 16.42 -7.17
N VAL A 18 -9.42 15.33 -6.60
CA VAL A 18 -9.44 14.02 -7.25
C VAL A 18 -10.70 13.26 -6.86
N PHE A 19 -11.20 12.43 -7.78
CA PHE A 19 -12.32 11.54 -7.49
C PHE A 19 -11.82 10.36 -6.63
N PRO A 20 -12.38 10.14 -5.41
CA PRO A 20 -12.01 9.01 -4.58
C PRO A 20 -12.41 7.71 -5.29
N ARG A 21 -11.50 6.76 -5.32
CA ARG A 21 -11.75 5.44 -5.91
C ARG A 21 -12.24 4.50 -4.82
N PRO A 22 -13.21 3.62 -5.13
CA PRO A 22 -13.60 2.54 -4.22
C PRO A 22 -12.36 1.78 -3.75
N CYS A 23 -12.25 1.54 -2.45
CA CYS A 23 -11.24 0.67 -1.82
C CYS A 23 -9.78 1.12 -2.00
N GLU A 24 -9.51 2.34 -2.45
CA GLU A 24 -8.12 2.75 -2.68
C GLU A 24 -7.34 2.95 -1.37
N GLY A 25 -8.04 3.12 -0.25
CA GLY A 25 -7.46 3.44 1.04
C GLY A 25 -7.03 4.90 1.15
N VAL A 26 -6.97 5.39 2.40
CA VAL A 26 -6.74 6.81 2.69
C VAL A 26 -5.36 7.28 2.18
N GLU A 27 -4.31 6.49 2.37
CA GLU A 27 -2.94 6.86 1.97
C GLU A 27 -2.79 6.97 0.43
N SER A 28 -3.39 6.04 -0.33
CA SER A 28 -3.35 6.11 -1.79
C SER A 28 -4.17 7.29 -2.33
N PHE A 29 -5.29 7.61 -1.69
CA PHE A 29 -6.08 8.79 -2.02
C PHE A 29 -5.28 10.08 -1.77
N ILE A 30 -4.62 10.20 -0.62
CA ILE A 30 -3.77 11.36 -0.28
C ILE A 30 -2.62 11.50 -1.27
N ALA A 31 -1.96 10.41 -1.67
CA ALA A 31 -0.88 10.46 -2.65
C ALA A 31 -1.34 11.06 -3.99
N ARG A 32 -2.49 10.59 -4.53
CA ARG A 32 -3.07 11.15 -5.77
C ARG A 32 -3.53 12.58 -5.60
N LEU A 33 -4.10 12.92 -4.44
CA LEU A 33 -4.55 14.27 -4.15
C LEU A 33 -3.35 15.23 -4.06
N ALA A 34 -2.23 14.79 -3.47
CA ALA A 34 -0.99 15.56 -3.41
C ALA A 34 -0.42 15.77 -4.81
N GLU A 35 -0.31 14.71 -5.60
CA GLU A 35 0.19 14.75 -6.98
C GLU A 35 -0.64 15.72 -7.84
N ALA A 36 -1.97 15.66 -7.74
CA ALA A 36 -2.88 16.55 -8.48
C ALA A 36 -2.77 18.04 -8.08
N ASN A 37 -2.24 18.34 -6.89
CA ASN A 37 -2.02 19.70 -6.39
C ASN A 37 -0.54 20.10 -6.40
N CYS A 38 0.32 19.33 -7.08
CA CYS A 38 1.78 19.56 -7.12
C CYS A 38 2.43 19.61 -5.73
N LEU A 39 1.90 18.85 -4.76
CA LEU A 39 2.41 18.72 -3.41
C LEU A 39 3.17 17.40 -3.24
N LYS A 40 4.16 17.38 -2.34
CA LYS A 40 4.77 16.13 -1.89
C LYS A 40 3.76 15.35 -1.03
N PRO A 41 3.55 14.05 -1.25
CA PRO A 41 2.62 13.24 -0.45
C PRO A 41 2.91 13.29 1.06
N THR A 42 4.19 13.27 1.44
CA THR A 42 4.63 13.38 2.84
C THR A 42 4.24 14.71 3.49
N VAL A 43 4.29 15.80 2.72
CA VAL A 43 3.92 17.15 3.20
C VAL A 43 2.42 17.25 3.38
N LEU A 44 1.64 16.80 2.40
CA LEU A 44 0.18 16.80 2.51
C LEU A 44 -0.28 15.90 3.67
N ARG A 45 0.31 14.71 3.80
CA ARG A 45 0.02 13.80 4.91
C ARG A 45 0.29 14.46 6.26
N ALA A 46 1.47 15.05 6.44
CA ALA A 46 1.82 15.76 7.68
C ALA A 46 0.85 16.91 8.00
N TYR A 47 0.40 17.65 6.98
CA TYR A 47 -0.59 18.71 7.12
C TYR A 47 -1.98 18.21 7.55
N LEU A 48 -2.33 16.99 7.13
CA LEU A 48 -3.59 16.33 7.44
C LEU A 48 -3.58 15.55 8.77
N CYS A 49 -2.44 15.38 9.41
CA CYS A 49 -2.36 14.84 10.77
C CYS A 49 -2.77 15.89 11.82
N ASP A 50 -3.29 15.44 12.97
CA ASP A 50 -3.59 16.33 14.08
C ASP A 50 -2.29 16.85 14.74
N PRO A 51 -2.17 18.16 15.01
CA PRO A 51 -1.07 18.69 15.81
C PRO A 51 -1.10 18.08 17.23
N PRO A 52 0.06 17.86 17.88
CA PRO A 52 1.41 18.28 17.48
C PRO A 52 2.16 17.27 16.57
N GLY A 53 1.51 16.17 16.15
CA GLY A 53 2.19 15.04 15.51
C GLY A 53 2.11 15.03 13.99
N TYR A 54 3.17 15.44 13.30
CA TYR A 54 3.29 15.31 11.83
C TYR A 54 3.45 13.86 11.32
N ARG A 55 3.59 12.89 12.24
CA ARG A 55 3.65 11.44 11.97
C ARG A 55 2.46 10.66 12.50
N GLY A 56 1.38 11.35 12.91
CA GLY A 56 0.20 10.73 13.51
C GLY A 56 -0.73 10.05 12.52
N THR A 57 -1.87 9.62 13.05
CA THR A 57 -3.05 9.20 12.27
C THR A 57 -3.58 10.38 11.48
N ILE A 58 -4.09 10.11 10.27
CA ILE A 58 -4.73 11.14 9.46
C ILE A 58 -6.02 11.59 10.14
N SER A 59 -6.18 12.90 10.27
CA SER A 59 -7.38 13.50 10.85
C SER A 59 -8.46 13.60 9.79
N TRP A 60 -9.54 12.83 9.97
CA TRP A 60 -10.72 12.87 9.12
C TRP A 60 -11.31 14.28 8.97
N PRO A 61 -11.49 15.07 10.05
CA PRO A 61 -11.93 16.47 9.95
C PRO A 61 -11.06 17.33 9.02
N ARG A 62 -9.74 17.11 9.04
CA ARG A 62 -8.80 17.86 8.18
C ARG A 62 -8.90 17.42 6.73
N LEU A 63 -9.05 16.12 6.50
CA LEU A 63 -9.20 15.55 5.16
C LEU A 63 -10.52 15.98 4.49
N ILE A 64 -11.63 15.99 5.23
CA ILE A 64 -12.92 16.46 4.69
C ILE A 64 -12.90 17.96 4.40
N ALA A 65 -12.22 18.75 5.23
CA ALA A 65 -12.05 20.18 4.98
C ALA A 65 -11.19 20.44 3.73
N ALA A 66 -10.07 19.72 3.58
CA ALA A 66 -9.17 19.85 2.43
C ALA A 66 -9.83 19.39 1.11
N THR A 67 -10.79 18.46 1.17
CA THR A 67 -11.48 17.94 -0.02
C THR A 67 -12.83 18.58 -0.30
N GLY A 68 -13.44 19.21 0.71
CA GLY A 68 -14.82 19.71 0.65
C GLY A 68 -15.86 18.61 0.45
N ARG A 69 -15.59 17.39 0.91
CA ARG A 69 -16.49 16.22 0.79
C ARG A 69 -17.12 15.90 2.15
N SER A 70 -18.25 15.19 2.15
CA SER A 70 -18.83 14.70 3.39
C SER A 70 -18.00 13.55 3.96
N LEU A 71 -17.89 13.51 5.29
CA LEU A 71 -17.13 12.48 6.01
C LEU A 71 -17.59 11.07 5.65
N ARG A 72 -18.90 10.82 5.79
CA ARG A 72 -19.50 9.51 5.56
C ARG A 72 -19.28 9.02 4.13
N ALA A 73 -19.49 9.88 3.12
CA ALA A 73 -19.29 9.47 1.73
C ALA A 73 -17.81 9.19 1.40
N LEU A 74 -16.89 9.94 1.99
CA LEU A 74 -15.46 9.74 1.78
C LEU A 74 -14.97 8.45 2.46
N GLN A 75 -15.35 8.22 3.73
CA GLN A 75 -15.08 6.98 4.44
C GLN A 75 -15.68 5.77 3.70
N ASP A 76 -16.96 5.84 3.37
CA ASP A 76 -17.64 4.78 2.60
C ASP A 76 -17.00 4.55 1.23
N THR A 77 -16.37 5.54 0.60
CA THR A 77 -15.70 5.29 -0.70
C THR A 77 -14.32 4.68 -0.50
N LEU A 78 -13.55 5.18 0.47
CA LEU A 78 -12.16 4.79 0.67
C LEU A 78 -11.99 3.47 1.42
N GLU A 79 -12.90 3.20 2.36
CA GLU A 79 -12.83 2.05 3.29
C GLU A 79 -13.75 0.90 2.89
N ARG A 80 -14.82 1.17 2.14
CA ARG A 80 -15.77 0.13 1.77
C ARG A 80 -15.17 -0.73 0.66
N THR A 81 -14.78 -1.95 1.02
CA THR A 81 -14.80 -3.08 0.10
C THR A 81 -16.25 -3.25 -0.33
N PRO A 82 -16.62 -3.12 -1.62
CA PRO A 82 -18.01 -3.28 -2.02
C PRO A 82 -18.49 -4.66 -1.56
N PRO A 83 -19.66 -4.77 -0.91
CA PRO A 83 -20.23 -6.08 -0.62
C PRO A 83 -20.36 -6.82 -1.94
N TRP A 84 -19.89 -8.07 -1.96
CA TRP A 84 -20.05 -8.93 -3.12
C TRP A 84 -21.55 -9.05 -3.43
N SER A 85 -21.95 -8.59 -4.62
CA SER A 85 -23.31 -8.72 -5.12
C SER A 85 -23.29 -9.68 -6.31
N LEU A 86 -24.05 -10.77 -6.22
CA LEU A 86 -24.29 -11.68 -7.34
C LEU A 86 -24.85 -10.93 -8.56
N THR A 87 -25.69 -9.92 -8.31
CA THR A 87 -26.42 -9.16 -9.33
C THR A 87 -25.56 -8.09 -9.99
N HIS A 88 -24.58 -7.55 -9.26
CA HIS A 88 -23.66 -6.54 -9.76
C HIS A 88 -22.22 -6.86 -9.35
N PRO A 89 -21.56 -7.82 -10.03
CA PRO A 89 -20.15 -8.07 -9.82
C PRO A 89 -19.39 -6.79 -10.14
N ALA A 90 -18.87 -6.12 -9.12
CA ALA A 90 -17.94 -5.02 -9.25
C ALA A 90 -16.58 -5.54 -8.83
N CYS A 91 -15.52 -5.03 -9.45
CA CYS A 91 -14.20 -5.49 -9.12
C CYS A 91 -13.94 -5.06 -7.69
N GLU A 92 -13.60 -6.02 -6.85
CA GLU A 92 -13.38 -5.79 -5.42
C GLU A 92 -12.32 -4.72 -5.17
N TYR A 93 -11.37 -4.61 -6.10
CA TYR A 93 -10.28 -3.64 -6.03
C TYR A 93 -10.61 -2.28 -6.66
N CYS A 94 -11.24 -2.27 -7.83
CA CYS A 94 -11.34 -1.07 -8.68
C CYS A 94 -12.77 -0.50 -8.75
N GLY A 95 -13.76 -1.23 -8.22
CA GLY A 95 -15.20 -0.94 -8.33
C GLY A 95 -15.76 -1.01 -9.75
N ARG A 96 -14.94 -1.28 -10.77
CA ARG A 96 -15.37 -1.32 -12.18
C ARG A 96 -16.19 -2.58 -12.43
N ARG A 97 -17.31 -2.42 -13.13
CA ARG A 97 -18.14 -3.54 -13.61
C ARG A 97 -17.42 -4.34 -14.71
N PRO A 98 -17.69 -5.65 -14.86
CA PRO A 98 -17.16 -6.44 -15.96
C PRO A 98 -17.62 -5.85 -17.29
N GLY A 99 -16.72 -5.83 -18.27
CA GLY A 99 -17.11 -5.59 -19.65
C GLY A 99 -18.03 -6.71 -20.13
N LYS A 100 -18.93 -6.40 -21.08
CA LYS A 100 -19.81 -7.39 -21.70
C LYS A 100 -18.97 -8.59 -22.18
N GLY A 101 -19.32 -9.80 -21.73
CA GLY A 101 -18.67 -11.04 -22.18
C GLY A 101 -17.57 -11.63 -21.28
N LYS A 102 -17.22 -11.00 -20.14
CA LYS A 102 -16.33 -11.68 -19.15
C LYS A 102 -17.16 -12.47 -18.14
N PRO A 103 -16.86 -13.76 -17.92
CA PRO A 103 -17.54 -14.52 -16.88
C PRO A 103 -17.24 -13.90 -15.52
N SER A 104 -18.30 -13.53 -14.80
CA SER A 104 -18.27 -13.26 -13.36
C SER A 104 -18.27 -14.60 -12.63
N SER A 105 -17.27 -15.43 -12.89
CA SER A 105 -17.15 -16.74 -12.23
C SER A 105 -16.53 -16.54 -10.85
N SER A 106 -17.40 -16.58 -9.83
CA SER A 106 -17.10 -16.64 -8.39
C SER A 106 -16.20 -15.53 -7.79
N PRO A 107 -16.50 -15.07 -6.56
CA PRO A 107 -15.61 -14.18 -5.83
C PRO A 107 -14.33 -14.92 -5.39
N PRO A 108 -13.20 -14.19 -5.24
CA PRO A 108 -13.00 -12.78 -5.59
C PRO A 108 -12.86 -12.56 -7.11
N TRP A 109 -13.47 -11.48 -7.63
CA TRP A 109 -13.46 -11.13 -9.06
C TRP A 109 -12.68 -9.83 -9.35
N TRP A 110 -11.87 -9.82 -10.42
CA TRP A 110 -11.00 -8.68 -10.79
C TRP A 110 -11.21 -8.15 -12.21
N CYS A 111 -11.25 -6.82 -12.36
CA CYS A 111 -11.48 -6.13 -13.65
C CYS A 111 -10.31 -6.25 -14.65
N SER A 112 -9.10 -6.52 -14.16
CA SER A 112 -7.87 -6.61 -14.95
C SER A 112 -6.78 -7.41 -14.21
N THR A 113 -5.78 -7.89 -14.95
CA THR A 113 -4.56 -8.51 -14.39
C THR A 113 -3.86 -7.60 -13.38
N ARG A 114 -3.89 -6.27 -13.60
CA ARG A 114 -3.36 -5.28 -12.67
C ARG A 114 -4.09 -5.27 -11.33
N CYS A 115 -5.42 -5.41 -11.34
CA CYS A 115 -6.22 -5.44 -10.11
C CYS A 115 -6.07 -6.76 -9.36
N ARG A 116 -5.95 -7.87 -10.08
CA ARG A 116 -5.59 -9.17 -9.49
C ARG A 116 -4.22 -9.12 -8.82
N ARG A 117 -3.18 -8.74 -9.57
CA ARG A 117 -1.79 -8.61 -9.05
C ARG A 117 -1.72 -7.69 -7.83
N ARG A 118 -2.50 -6.61 -7.80
CA ARG A 118 -2.52 -5.71 -6.64
C ARG A 118 -3.24 -6.31 -5.43
N SER A 119 -4.31 -7.07 -5.65
CA SER A 119 -4.94 -7.88 -4.60
C SER A 119 -3.95 -8.89 -4.02
N ASP A 120 -3.22 -9.60 -4.88
CA ASP A 120 -2.20 -10.57 -4.48
C ASP A 120 -1.09 -9.89 -3.66
N LEU A 121 -0.65 -8.70 -4.07
CA LEU A 121 0.34 -7.91 -3.34
C LEU A 121 -0.17 -7.39 -1.99
N LEU A 122 -1.46 -7.08 -1.85
CA LEU A 122 -2.05 -6.67 -0.57
C LEU A 122 -2.29 -7.85 0.36
N ALA A 123 -2.65 -9.02 -0.19
CA ALA A 123 -2.77 -10.27 0.57
C ALA A 123 -1.41 -10.81 1.02
N ALA A 124 -0.38 -10.64 0.18
CA ALA A 124 1.00 -11.00 0.50
C ALA A 124 1.75 -9.91 1.27
N ALA A 125 1.22 -8.67 1.32
CA ALA A 125 1.78 -7.65 2.18
C ALA A 125 1.58 -8.10 3.63
N PRO A 126 2.63 -8.17 4.45
CA PRO A 126 2.46 -8.40 5.87
C PRO A 126 1.53 -7.31 6.38
N SER A 127 0.37 -7.71 6.92
CA SER A 127 -0.61 -6.77 7.42
C SER A 127 0.11 -5.85 8.41
N SER A 128 -0.04 -4.53 8.27
CA SER A 128 0.57 -3.58 9.22
C SER A 128 -0.04 -3.71 10.63
N ARG A 129 -1.00 -4.64 10.83
CA ARG A 129 -1.60 -4.96 12.11
C ARG A 129 -0.90 -6.09 12.85
N ASP A 130 -0.19 -6.97 12.13
CA ASP A 130 0.43 -8.15 12.77
C ASP A 130 1.93 -7.99 13.03
N VAL A 131 2.58 -6.99 12.42
CA VAL A 131 3.99 -6.69 12.69
C VAL A 131 4.10 -5.50 13.61
N LEU A 132 4.19 -5.77 14.92
CA LEU A 132 4.55 -4.73 15.89
C LEU A 132 5.91 -4.12 15.50
N PRO A 133 6.14 -2.80 15.66
CA PRO A 133 7.35 -2.12 15.20
C PRO A 133 8.68 -2.62 15.83
N ASN A 134 8.63 -3.58 16.75
CA ASN A 134 9.77 -4.23 17.38
C ASN A 134 9.73 -5.77 17.31
N GLN A 135 8.81 -6.34 16.53
CA GLN A 135 8.72 -7.80 16.42
C GLN A 135 9.96 -8.35 15.76
N ARG A 136 10.60 -9.28 16.46
CA ARG A 136 11.77 -9.98 15.99
C ARG A 136 11.35 -11.32 15.43
N GLU A 137 11.77 -11.62 14.22
CA GLU A 137 11.58 -12.92 13.59
C GLU A 137 12.93 -13.59 13.36
N ILE A 138 12.92 -14.91 13.46
CA ILE A 138 14.07 -15.76 13.15
C ILE A 138 13.93 -16.15 11.68
N VAL A 139 14.86 -15.70 10.85
CA VAL A 139 14.90 -16.07 9.42
C VAL A 139 16.24 -16.69 9.08
N SER A 140 16.26 -17.59 8.10
CA SER A 140 17.52 -18.15 7.59
C SER A 140 18.21 -17.15 6.66
N CYS A 141 19.51 -16.94 6.86
CA CYS A 141 20.33 -16.09 6.00
C CYS A 141 20.38 -16.66 4.58
N LEU A 142 20.01 -15.85 3.57
CA LEU A 142 20.03 -16.29 2.16
C LEU A 142 21.44 -16.62 1.61
N GLY A 143 22.50 -16.18 2.29
CA GLY A 143 23.87 -16.45 1.86
C GLY A 143 24.51 -17.67 2.52
N CYS A 144 24.17 -17.98 3.78
CA CYS A 144 24.85 -19.03 4.55
C CYS A 144 23.91 -19.97 5.32
N GLY A 145 22.59 -19.79 5.22
CA GLY A 145 21.59 -20.62 5.90
C GLY A 145 21.48 -20.42 7.42
N THR A 146 22.43 -19.73 8.05
CA THR A 146 22.41 -19.46 9.49
C THR A 146 21.17 -18.67 9.90
N GLN A 147 20.54 -19.10 11.00
CA GLN A 147 19.40 -18.39 11.58
C GLN A 147 19.84 -17.03 12.13
N VAL A 148 19.16 -15.96 11.73
CA VAL A 148 19.38 -14.61 12.22
C VAL A 148 18.10 -14.01 12.75
N ILE A 149 18.22 -13.31 13.87
CA ILE A 149 17.12 -12.55 14.46
C ILE A 149 17.09 -11.18 13.76
N ARG A 150 15.99 -10.85 13.09
CA ARG A 150 15.79 -9.54 12.48
C ARG A 150 14.50 -8.90 12.94
N LEU A 151 14.43 -7.57 12.80
CA LEU A 151 13.15 -6.88 12.88
C LEU A 151 12.29 -7.29 11.68
N ALA A 152 11.02 -7.60 11.92
CA ALA A 152 10.08 -8.06 10.89
C ALA A 152 9.80 -7.00 9.80
N ASN A 153 10.15 -5.73 10.04
CA ASN A 153 10.12 -4.65 9.05
C ASN A 153 11.46 -4.45 8.30
N SER A 154 12.49 -5.25 8.58
CA SER A 154 13.81 -5.12 7.98
C SER A 154 13.87 -5.80 6.61
N THR A 155 14.27 -5.03 5.60
CA THR A 155 14.52 -5.56 4.25
C THR A 155 15.80 -6.40 4.16
N ARG A 156 16.64 -6.42 5.21
CA ARG A 156 17.84 -7.27 5.24
C ARG A 156 17.47 -8.70 5.60
N SER A 157 17.81 -9.63 4.71
CA SER A 157 17.70 -11.09 4.89
C SER A 157 19.06 -11.79 5.01
N THR A 158 20.15 -11.02 5.17
CA THR A 158 21.53 -11.54 5.21
C THR A 158 22.26 -11.13 6.48
N CYS A 159 23.01 -12.07 7.08
CA CYS A 159 23.74 -11.85 8.34
C CYS A 159 24.95 -10.91 8.23
N SER A 160 25.52 -10.74 7.03
CA SER A 160 26.72 -9.95 6.79
C SER A 160 26.78 -9.41 5.35
N LYS A 161 27.61 -8.39 5.10
CA LYS A 161 27.88 -7.88 3.75
C LYS A 161 28.42 -8.97 2.81
N ARG A 162 29.17 -9.93 3.36
CA ARG A 162 29.69 -11.09 2.61
C ARG A 162 28.55 -12.01 2.15
N CYS A 163 27.60 -12.32 3.03
CA CYS A 163 26.43 -13.12 2.68
C CYS A 163 25.47 -12.40 1.73
N LEU A 164 25.37 -11.06 1.83
CA LEU A 164 24.65 -10.26 0.84
C LEU A 164 25.27 -10.43 -0.55
N SER A 165 26.59 -10.26 -0.67
CA SER A 165 27.31 -10.41 -1.93
C SER A 165 27.16 -11.82 -2.53
N LEU A 166 27.19 -12.86 -1.68
CA LEU A 166 26.95 -14.24 -2.11
C LEU A 166 25.52 -14.44 -2.60
N SER A 167 24.52 -13.96 -1.87
CA SER A 167 23.11 -14.07 -2.27
C SER A 167 22.82 -13.35 -3.59
N THR A 168 23.43 -12.18 -3.82
CA THR A 168 23.35 -11.47 -5.10
C THR A 168 23.95 -12.31 -6.23
N ARG A 169 25.15 -12.86 -6.04
CA ARG A 169 25.79 -13.73 -7.05
C ARG A 169 24.97 -14.97 -7.37
N PHE A 170 24.38 -15.62 -6.38
CA PHE A 170 23.50 -16.78 -6.61
C PHE A 170 22.29 -16.41 -7.46
N ARG A 171 21.64 -15.28 -7.14
CA ARG A 171 20.52 -14.76 -7.94
C ARG A 171 20.92 -14.41 -9.37
N ASP A 172 22.07 -13.77 -9.53
CA ASP A 172 22.57 -13.38 -10.85
C ASP A 172 22.94 -14.62 -11.68
N ALA A 173 23.51 -15.65 -11.06
CA ALA A 173 23.77 -16.94 -11.70
C ALA A 173 22.47 -17.67 -12.08
N GLU A 174 21.46 -17.65 -11.22
CA GLU A 174 20.14 -18.22 -11.52
C GLU A 174 19.49 -17.50 -12.71
N LEU A 175 19.52 -16.17 -12.75
CA LEU A 175 19.05 -15.38 -13.88
C LEU A 175 19.82 -15.68 -15.16
N ALA A 176 21.14 -15.81 -15.09
CA ALA A 176 21.96 -16.18 -16.25
C ALA A 176 21.60 -17.55 -16.81
N LEU A 177 21.25 -18.53 -15.96
CA LEU A 177 20.76 -19.84 -16.39
C LEU A 177 19.37 -19.76 -17.06
N TYR A 178 18.50 -18.85 -16.61
CA TYR A 178 17.23 -18.59 -17.30
C TYR A 178 17.43 -17.89 -18.66
N GLU A 179 18.40 -16.99 -18.77
CA GLU A 179 18.69 -16.23 -19.99
C GLU A 179 19.42 -17.08 -21.05
N ASN A 180 20.22 -18.07 -20.63
CA ASN A 180 20.89 -19.00 -21.53
C ASN A 180 20.82 -20.44 -20.99
N PRO A 181 19.70 -21.16 -21.23
CA PRO A 181 19.51 -22.52 -20.72
C PRO A 181 20.50 -23.55 -21.31
N ASN A 182 21.13 -23.24 -22.45
CA ASN A 182 22.11 -24.10 -23.12
C ASN A 182 23.55 -23.93 -22.57
N ALA A 183 23.76 -23.08 -21.56
CA ALA A 183 25.08 -22.87 -20.95
C ALA A 183 25.58 -24.06 -20.10
N LEU A 184 24.75 -25.09 -19.90
CA LEU A 184 25.04 -26.27 -19.10
C LEU A 184 25.30 -27.55 -19.92
N ASP A 185 25.32 -27.46 -21.25
CA ASP A 185 25.74 -28.59 -22.10
C ASP A 185 27.23 -28.43 -22.44
N PRO A 186 28.15 -29.07 -21.70
CA PRO A 186 29.50 -29.29 -22.19
C PRO A 186 29.45 -30.39 -23.26
N ASP A 187 29.91 -30.07 -24.46
CA ASP A 187 30.32 -31.07 -25.48
C ASP A 187 31.41 -32.03 -24.93
#